data_AF-A0A921ENX5-F1
#
_entry.id   AF-A0A921ENX5-F1
#
_cell.length_a   1.000
_cell.length_b   1.000
_cell.length_c   1.000
_cell.angle_alpha   90.00
_cell.angle_beta   90.00
_cell.angle_gamma   90.00
#
_symmetry.space_group_name_H-M   'P 1'
#
loop_
_entity.id
_entity.type
_entity.pdbx_description
1 polymer ?
#
loop_
_entity_poly.entity_id
_entity_poly.type
_entity_poly.pdbx_seq_one_letter_code
_entity_poly.pdbx_strand_id
1 'polypeptide(L)'
;DLTSIAPAAKWAVTESTFGITEHTGRAACLSTDSQEANPTHSMQRLLATSDDDRLAALHRIDVYATPIAATNVMADLTTRLSTCSELPARIVRSSSVTGMADEAFQLTVVFEDATPQYHTVLLTRAGAAVQLIDVVRNGEPVAPDALTQAIARPQAILCTEQEVTCGTPAVADALIPPGQPQGWLIPADLPRITAGAGRWTMSDPAGVTSRGMGCENMNLTSEPGPTARQQATYLITEDPKAPGAFGMDEMIFTFADNAAADAFTDKLTSAIASCKDRVNTASVQELAPVTSTGANDVGISSRIFNVSQATGDKPVPFQLIVSKAGNRVVYTLTTVSADYKFTDAQLAELGIRIPLRASQA
;
A
#
# COMPACT_ATOMS: atom_id res chain seq x y z
N ASP A 1 10.68 12.74 24.47
CA ASP A 1 11.05 13.99 23.79
C ASP A 1 10.88 13.71 22.31
N LEU A 2 10.08 14.51 21.61
CA LEU A 2 9.77 14.34 20.18
C LEU A 2 10.45 15.41 19.31
N THR A 3 11.51 16.05 19.83
CA THR A 3 12.28 17.08 19.13
C THR A 3 12.83 16.60 17.78
N SER A 4 13.17 15.32 17.61
CA SER A 4 13.62 14.77 16.31
C SER A 4 12.55 14.82 15.21
N ILE A 5 11.27 14.74 15.57
CA ILE A 5 10.13 14.78 14.63
C ILE A 5 9.86 16.21 14.16
N ALA A 6 9.92 17.16 15.09
CA ALA A 6 9.69 18.57 14.80
C ALA A 6 10.43 19.43 15.83
N PRO A 7 11.67 19.87 15.54
CA PRO A 7 12.50 20.57 16.52
C PRO A 7 11.92 21.92 16.99
N ALA A 8 11.16 22.57 16.12
CA ALA A 8 10.53 23.86 16.41
C ALA A 8 9.18 23.74 17.12
N ALA A 9 8.59 22.53 17.17
CA ALA A 9 7.25 22.34 17.68
C ALA A 9 7.22 22.27 19.21
N LYS A 10 6.15 22.79 19.80
CA LYS A 10 5.92 22.73 21.24
C LYS A 10 5.02 21.55 21.57
N TRP A 11 5.64 20.43 21.91
CA TRP A 11 4.93 19.22 22.30
C TRP A 11 4.38 19.32 23.72
N ALA A 12 3.11 18.95 23.88
CA ALA A 12 2.48 18.73 25.17
C ALA A 12 1.97 17.29 25.27
N VAL A 13 2.12 16.68 26.45
CA VAL A 13 1.42 15.43 26.76
C VAL A 13 -0.04 15.79 27.04
N THR A 14 -0.95 15.26 26.24
CA THR A 14 -2.38 15.50 26.40
C THR A 14 -3.03 14.44 27.27
N GLU A 15 -2.51 13.21 27.25
CA GLU A 15 -3.02 12.09 28.02
C GLU A 15 -1.94 11.05 28.32
N SER A 16 -2.06 10.35 29.46
CA SER A 16 -1.29 9.14 29.74
C SER A 16 -2.16 8.15 30.52
N THR A 17 -2.19 6.91 30.05
CA THR A 17 -2.98 5.81 30.64
C THR A 17 -2.12 4.56 30.78
N PHE A 18 -2.46 3.68 31.73
CA PHE A 18 -1.60 2.53 32.12
C PHE A 18 -2.36 1.20 32.10
N GLY A 19 -3.67 1.22 31.90
CA GLY A 19 -4.47 0.02 31.60
C GLY A 19 -4.86 -0.03 30.13
N ILE A 20 -4.82 -1.22 29.53
CA ILE A 20 -5.27 -1.47 28.14
C ILE A 20 -6.71 -0.97 27.91
N THR A 21 -7.58 -1.10 28.92
CA THR A 21 -8.98 -0.66 28.89
C THR A 21 -9.16 0.84 29.06
N GLU A 22 -8.11 1.54 29.51
CA GLU A 22 -8.12 3.00 29.70
C GLU A 22 -7.64 3.72 28.43
N HIS A 23 -7.03 3.00 27.48
CA HIS A 23 -6.49 3.60 26.27
C HIS A 23 -7.59 4.17 25.39
N THR A 24 -7.46 5.47 25.10
CA THR A 24 -8.39 6.26 24.28
C THR A 24 -7.92 6.44 22.84
N GLY A 25 -6.65 6.15 22.58
CA GLY A 25 -5.99 6.41 21.31
C GLY A 25 -5.86 5.13 20.50
N ARG A 26 -5.78 5.29 19.17
CA ARG A 26 -5.44 4.19 18.26
C ARG A 26 -4.46 4.69 17.21
N ALA A 27 -3.57 3.80 16.80
CA ALA A 27 -2.73 4.05 15.64
C ALA A 27 -3.54 3.82 14.36
N ALA A 28 -3.14 4.44 13.27
CA ALA A 28 -3.70 4.18 11.94
C ALA A 28 -3.69 2.68 11.60
N CYS A 29 -4.74 2.22 10.90
CA CYS A 29 -4.92 0.84 10.44
C CYS A 29 -5.12 -0.21 11.54
N LEU A 30 -5.04 0.18 12.81
CA LEU A 30 -5.14 -0.71 13.96
C LEU A 30 -6.44 -0.43 14.71
N SER A 31 -7.54 -0.97 14.18
CA SER A 31 -8.86 -1.01 14.84
C SER A 31 -8.83 -1.46 16.31
N THR A 32 -9.83 -1.04 17.07
CA THR A 32 -10.00 -1.35 18.50
C THR A 32 -10.44 -2.79 18.79
N ASP A 33 -10.84 -3.55 17.76
CA ASP A 33 -11.46 -4.88 17.93
C ASP A 33 -10.44 -6.03 18.09
N SER A 34 -9.16 -5.71 18.30
CA SER A 34 -8.16 -6.73 18.62
C SER A 34 -8.36 -7.25 20.05
N GLN A 35 -9.03 -8.39 20.18
CA GLN A 35 -9.34 -9.08 21.45
C GLN A 35 -8.38 -10.22 21.81
N GLU A 36 -7.28 -10.44 21.10
CA GLU A 36 -6.54 -11.71 21.27
C GLU A 36 -5.31 -11.67 22.20
N ALA A 37 -4.76 -10.50 22.54
CA ALA A 37 -3.59 -10.44 23.41
C ALA A 37 -3.80 -9.52 24.61
N ASN A 38 -3.81 -10.11 25.80
CA ASN A 38 -3.87 -9.40 27.07
C ASN A 38 -2.45 -9.07 27.55
N PRO A 39 -1.94 -7.85 27.37
CA PRO A 39 -0.67 -7.48 27.95
C PRO A 39 -0.76 -7.52 29.48
N THR A 40 0.32 -7.94 30.13
CA THR A 40 0.46 -7.92 31.59
C THR A 40 0.64 -6.49 32.12
N HIS A 41 1.27 -5.64 31.31
CA HIS A 41 1.47 -4.23 31.56
C HIS A 41 1.29 -3.47 30.26
N SER A 42 0.68 -2.28 30.34
CA SER A 42 0.53 -1.42 29.19
C SER A 42 0.72 0.03 29.58
N MET A 43 1.09 0.85 28.61
CA MET A 43 1.14 2.30 28.77
C MET A 43 0.86 2.93 27.43
N GLN A 44 0.00 3.95 27.43
CA GLN A 44 -0.21 4.81 26.28
C GLN A 44 0.03 6.26 26.69
N ARG A 45 0.66 7.01 25.80
CA ARG A 45 0.82 8.45 25.91
C ARG A 45 0.40 9.11 24.60
N LEU A 46 -0.46 10.10 24.71
CA LEU A 46 -0.84 10.98 23.61
C LEU A 46 -0.10 12.30 23.75
N LEU A 47 0.44 12.78 22.62
CA LEU A 47 1.16 14.05 22.53
C LEU A 47 0.60 14.84 21.35
N ALA A 48 0.51 16.15 21.50
CA ALA A 48 0.06 17.03 20.43
C ALA A 48 0.83 18.35 20.44
N THR A 49 0.83 19.02 19.30
CA THR A 49 1.26 20.42 19.17
C THR A 49 0.04 21.31 18.92
N SER A 50 0.24 22.62 18.97
CA SER A 50 -0.78 23.62 18.65
C SER A 50 -0.65 24.16 17.22
N ASP A 51 0.13 23.50 16.37
CA ASP A 51 0.46 23.96 15.03
C ASP A 51 -0.69 23.63 14.04
N ASP A 52 -0.78 24.40 12.96
CA ASP A 52 -1.87 24.29 11.98
C ASP A 52 -1.87 22.95 11.22
N ASP A 53 -0.71 22.27 11.15
CA ASP A 53 -0.53 20.96 10.54
C ASP A 53 -1.10 19.80 11.40
N ARG A 54 -1.68 20.12 12.57
CA ARG A 54 -2.30 19.16 13.49
C ARG A 54 -1.35 18.03 13.89
N LEU A 55 -0.06 18.32 13.99
CA LEU A 55 0.95 17.34 14.40
C LEU A 55 0.63 16.75 15.78
N ALA A 56 0.51 15.42 15.83
CA ALA A 56 0.28 14.66 17.05
C ALA A 56 0.99 13.31 17.00
N ALA A 57 1.14 12.68 18.16
CA ALA A 57 1.75 11.37 18.28
C ALA A 57 1.05 10.53 19.35
N LEU A 58 0.88 9.25 19.03
CA LEU A 58 0.52 8.21 19.97
C LEU A 58 1.76 7.34 20.21
N HIS A 59 2.13 7.15 21.46
CA HIS A 59 3.18 6.22 21.86
C HIS A 59 2.58 5.18 22.82
N ARG A 60 2.75 3.90 22.50
CA ARG A 60 2.23 2.78 23.29
C ARG A 60 3.30 1.73 23.52
N ILE A 61 3.32 1.14 24.70
CA ILE A 61 4.16 0.01 25.06
C ILE A 61 3.27 -1.04 25.71
N ASP A 62 3.32 -2.26 25.20
CA ASP A 62 2.64 -3.43 25.76
C ASP A 62 3.67 -4.50 26.13
N VAL A 63 3.57 -5.05 27.33
CA VAL A 63 4.43 -6.15 27.78
C VAL A 63 3.58 -7.40 27.98
N TYR A 64 3.93 -8.45 27.26
CA TYR A 64 3.23 -9.73 27.27
C TYR A 64 3.85 -10.71 28.25
N ALA A 65 3.13 -11.79 28.55
CA ALA A 65 3.60 -12.82 29.47
C ALA A 65 4.88 -13.53 28.98
N THR A 66 5.08 -13.61 27.66
CA THR A 66 6.23 -14.29 27.06
C THR A 66 6.69 -13.59 25.77
N PRO A 67 7.96 -13.76 25.37
CA PRO A 67 8.44 -13.31 24.05
C PRO A 67 7.66 -13.89 22.88
N ILE A 68 7.21 -15.15 22.98
CA ILE A 68 6.41 -15.80 21.93
C ILE A 68 5.06 -15.08 21.75
N ALA A 69 4.40 -14.70 22.85
CA ALA A 69 3.16 -13.92 22.78
C ALA A 69 3.39 -12.57 22.11
N ALA A 70 4.48 -11.87 22.45
CA ALA A 70 4.87 -10.61 21.80
C ALA A 70 5.15 -10.79 20.30
N THR A 71 5.81 -11.89 19.89
CA THR A 71 6.06 -12.20 18.48
C THR A 71 4.76 -12.38 17.71
N ASN A 72 3.79 -13.11 18.26
CA ASN A 72 2.49 -13.30 17.62
C ASN A 72 1.74 -11.98 17.46
N VAL A 73 1.79 -11.11 18.47
CA VAL A 73 1.20 -9.77 18.39
C VAL A 73 1.90 -8.92 17.34
N MET A 74 3.23 -8.89 17.33
CA MET A 74 4.01 -8.14 16.34
C MET A 74 3.65 -8.58 14.91
N ALA A 75 3.48 -9.87 14.68
CA ALA A 75 3.05 -10.42 13.39
C ALA A 75 1.61 -10.01 13.00
N ASP A 76 0.66 -10.02 13.95
CA ASP A 76 -0.71 -9.55 13.73
C ASP A 76 -0.74 -8.05 13.38
N LEU A 77 -0.08 -7.22 14.18
CA LEU A 77 -0.01 -5.78 13.95
C LEU A 77 0.63 -5.46 12.59
N THR A 78 1.71 -6.15 12.25
CA THR A 78 2.38 -6.03 10.96
C THR A 78 1.44 -6.41 9.81
N THR A 79 0.67 -7.50 9.94
CA THR A 79 -0.30 -7.94 8.94
C THR A 79 -1.42 -6.91 8.73
N ARG A 80 -1.95 -6.37 9.83
CA ARG A 80 -3.00 -5.35 9.81
C ARG A 80 -2.53 -4.04 9.21
N LEU A 81 -1.33 -3.58 9.55
CA LEU A 81 -0.72 -2.40 8.93
C LEU A 81 -0.44 -2.62 7.44
N SER A 82 0.06 -3.80 7.05
CA SER A 82 0.38 -4.12 5.65
C SER A 82 -0.86 -4.20 4.75
N THR A 83 -2.03 -4.43 5.33
CA THR A 83 -3.32 -4.45 4.61
C THR A 83 -4.06 -3.11 4.72
N CYS A 84 -3.91 -2.40 5.83
CA CYS A 84 -4.60 -1.17 6.19
C CYS A 84 -6.04 -1.06 5.65
N SER A 85 -6.95 -1.87 6.20
CA SER A 85 -8.35 -1.94 5.74
C SER A 85 -9.19 -0.73 6.16
N GLU A 86 -8.63 0.22 6.90
CA GLU A 86 -9.27 1.49 7.23
C GLU A 86 -9.37 2.33 5.96
N LEU A 87 -10.59 2.61 5.49
CA LEU A 87 -10.79 3.44 4.32
C LEU A 87 -11.12 4.86 4.80
N PRO A 88 -10.47 5.90 4.26
CA PRO A 88 -9.74 5.91 2.98
C PRO A 88 -8.20 5.94 3.08
N ALA A 89 -7.59 5.02 3.81
CA ALA A 89 -6.15 4.95 3.87
C ALA A 89 -5.54 4.43 2.56
N ARG A 90 -4.40 4.99 2.19
CA ARG A 90 -3.49 4.46 1.17
C ARG A 90 -2.10 4.27 1.76
N ILE A 91 -1.50 3.12 1.48
CA ILE A 91 -0.13 2.80 1.86
C ILE A 91 0.82 3.50 0.88
N VAL A 92 1.57 4.48 1.39
CA VAL A 92 2.47 5.30 0.55
C VAL A 92 3.89 4.79 0.57
N ARG A 93 4.37 4.27 1.72
CA ARG A 93 5.77 3.89 1.89
C ARG A 93 5.95 2.84 2.99
N SER A 94 7.00 2.03 2.84
CA SER A 94 7.54 1.15 3.88
C SER A 94 9.01 1.48 4.14
N SER A 95 9.51 1.17 5.33
CA SER A 95 10.92 1.33 5.66
C SER A 95 11.42 0.14 6.48
N SER A 96 12.63 -0.29 6.17
CA SER A 96 13.37 -1.27 6.97
C SER A 96 14.01 -0.54 8.13
N VAL A 97 13.87 -1.11 9.33
CA VAL A 97 14.49 -0.60 10.54
C VAL A 97 15.28 -1.72 11.16
N THR A 98 16.57 -1.52 11.37
CA THR A 98 17.48 -2.53 11.93
C THR A 98 18.22 -1.97 13.14
N GLY A 99 18.71 -2.85 14.00
CA GLY A 99 19.51 -2.48 15.16
C GLY A 99 18.73 -1.91 16.35
N MET A 100 17.42 -1.68 16.24
CA MET A 100 16.61 -1.11 17.34
C MET A 100 16.13 -2.12 18.37
N ALA A 101 15.82 -3.34 17.94
CA ALA A 101 15.17 -4.37 18.74
C ALA A 101 15.32 -5.74 18.03
N ASP A 102 14.72 -6.81 18.56
CA ASP A 102 14.69 -8.12 17.89
C ASP A 102 14.01 -8.03 16.52
N GLU A 103 12.99 -7.18 16.44
CA GLU A 103 12.16 -6.99 15.25
C GLU A 103 11.66 -5.54 15.21
N ALA A 104 11.58 -4.98 14.01
CA ALA A 104 10.99 -3.67 13.80
C ALA A 104 10.26 -3.62 12.46
N PHE A 105 9.19 -2.84 12.42
CA PHE A 105 8.34 -2.67 11.25
C PHE A 105 7.94 -1.21 11.13
N GLN A 106 8.04 -0.63 9.94
CA GLN A 106 7.71 0.78 9.73
C GLN A 106 6.96 1.00 8.43
N LEU A 107 5.84 1.71 8.53
CA LEU A 107 4.97 2.02 7.40
C LEU A 107 4.49 3.46 7.47
N THR A 108 4.28 4.08 6.32
CA THR A 108 3.56 5.34 6.20
C THR A 108 2.29 5.13 5.39
N VAL A 109 1.18 5.61 5.93
CA VAL A 109 -0.13 5.64 5.26
C VAL A 109 -0.64 7.07 5.20
N VAL A 110 -1.52 7.34 4.25
CA VAL A 110 -2.23 8.62 4.13
C VAL A 110 -3.72 8.35 4.12
N PHE A 111 -4.47 9.05 4.96
CA PHE A 111 -5.92 9.15 4.85
C PHE A 111 -6.23 10.27 3.86
N GLU A 112 -6.76 9.89 2.69
CA GLU A 112 -6.97 10.80 1.56
C GLU A 112 -8.28 11.60 1.69
N ASP A 113 -8.46 12.24 2.84
CA ASP A 113 -9.55 13.19 3.10
C ASP A 113 -9.34 14.51 2.35
N ALA A 114 -10.27 15.46 2.51
CA ALA A 114 -10.15 16.79 1.88
C ALA A 114 -8.84 17.50 2.26
N THR A 115 -8.34 17.25 3.48
CA THR A 115 -6.97 17.53 3.89
C THR A 115 -6.28 16.20 4.15
N PRO A 116 -5.29 15.81 3.32
CA PRO A 116 -4.58 14.54 3.51
C PRO A 116 -3.93 14.49 4.89
N GLN A 117 -4.13 13.39 5.60
CA GLN A 117 -3.56 13.15 6.92
C GLN A 117 -2.61 11.96 6.84
N TYR A 118 -1.32 12.22 7.05
CA TYR A 118 -0.28 11.20 6.98
C TYR A 118 -0.03 10.64 8.37
N HIS A 119 0.08 9.32 8.45
CA HIS A 119 0.50 8.57 9.62
C HIS A 119 1.78 7.81 9.29
N THR A 120 2.83 8.06 10.06
CA THR A 120 4.04 7.24 10.04
C THR A 120 4.03 6.40 11.31
N VAL A 121 3.99 5.08 11.15
CA VAL A 121 3.90 4.11 12.24
C VAL A 121 5.19 3.32 12.33
N LEU A 122 5.76 3.22 13.51
CA LEU A 122 6.89 2.35 13.83
C LEU A 122 6.49 1.39 14.96
N LEU A 123 6.67 0.10 14.69
CA LEU A 123 6.58 -0.98 15.66
C LEU A 123 7.98 -1.51 15.96
N THR A 124 8.24 -1.84 17.21
CA THR A 124 9.43 -2.59 17.64
C THR A 124 9.04 -3.68 18.62
N ARG A 125 9.78 -4.79 18.62
CA ARG A 125 9.65 -5.86 19.61
C ARG A 125 11.00 -6.18 20.23
N ALA A 126 11.09 -6.08 21.55
CA ALA A 126 12.25 -6.51 22.34
C ALA A 126 11.77 -7.50 23.41
N GLY A 127 12.16 -8.76 23.29
CA GLY A 127 11.72 -9.82 24.20
C GLY A 127 10.20 -9.94 24.20
N ALA A 128 9.58 -9.72 25.37
CA ALA A 128 8.14 -9.76 25.57
C ALA A 128 7.46 -8.38 25.43
N ALA A 129 8.21 -7.32 25.14
CA ALA A 129 7.67 -5.97 24.95
C ALA A 129 7.46 -5.65 23.46
N VAL A 130 6.28 -5.12 23.12
CA VAL A 130 5.98 -4.49 21.83
C VAL A 130 5.77 -3.00 22.07
N GLN A 131 6.50 -2.18 21.32
CA GLN A 131 6.38 -0.72 21.36
C GLN A 131 5.88 -0.21 20.01
N LEU A 132 4.97 0.75 20.06
CA LEU A 132 4.34 1.39 18.92
C LEU A 132 4.49 2.90 19.06
N ILE A 133 4.90 3.58 18.00
CA ILE A 133 4.69 5.02 17.84
C ILE A 133 3.99 5.28 16.50
N ASP A 134 2.89 6.01 16.55
CA ASP A 134 2.18 6.57 15.38
C ASP A 134 2.26 8.08 15.45
N VAL A 135 2.81 8.70 14.40
CA VAL A 135 2.90 10.15 14.27
C VAL A 135 2.03 10.60 13.13
N VAL A 136 1.10 11.49 13.43
CA VAL A 136 0.14 12.03 12.48
C VAL A 136 0.45 13.49 12.16
N ARG A 137 0.40 13.85 10.87
CA ARG A 137 0.56 15.23 10.37
C ARG A 137 -0.31 15.46 9.12
N ASN A 138 -0.92 16.63 9.02
CA ASN A 138 -1.65 17.03 7.83
C ASN A 138 -0.71 17.54 6.73
N GLY A 139 -1.04 17.21 5.48
CA GLY A 139 -0.36 17.71 4.28
C GLY A 139 0.90 16.94 3.89
N GLU A 140 1.73 16.54 4.86
CA GLU A 140 3.03 15.89 4.60
C GLU A 140 3.37 14.81 5.64
N PRO A 141 4.00 13.69 5.25
CA PRO A 141 4.46 12.69 6.20
C PRO A 141 5.68 13.16 6.98
N VAL A 142 5.88 12.60 8.18
CA VAL A 142 7.13 12.79 8.92
C VAL A 142 8.21 11.83 8.43
N ALA A 143 9.47 12.22 8.55
CA ALA A 143 10.60 11.40 8.12
C ALA A 143 10.70 10.12 8.99
N PRO A 144 10.82 8.92 8.41
CA PRO A 144 10.78 7.68 9.21
C PRO A 144 11.96 7.48 10.19
N ASP A 145 13.13 8.05 9.90
CA ASP A 145 14.26 8.10 10.83
C ASP A 145 14.00 9.00 12.04
N ALA A 146 13.12 9.99 11.93
CA ALA A 146 12.76 10.83 13.06
C ALA A 146 12.03 10.05 14.17
N LEU A 147 11.25 9.03 13.80
CA LEU A 147 10.55 8.16 14.75
C LEU A 147 11.54 7.28 15.52
N THR A 148 12.53 6.69 14.83
CA THR A 148 13.52 5.83 15.48
C THR A 148 14.34 6.62 16.51
N GLN A 149 14.68 7.87 16.20
CA GLN A 149 15.32 8.80 17.12
C GLN A 149 14.39 9.18 18.29
N ALA A 150 13.11 9.46 18.01
CA ALA A 150 12.13 9.87 19.02
C ALA A 150 11.91 8.80 20.10
N ILE A 151 11.98 7.52 19.72
CA ILE A 151 11.80 6.40 20.65
C ILE A 151 13.12 5.77 21.14
N ALA A 152 14.28 6.31 20.77
CA ALA A 152 15.58 5.70 21.12
C ALA A 152 15.76 5.50 22.64
N ARG A 153 15.35 6.49 23.45
CA ARG A 153 15.41 6.41 24.92
C ARG A 153 14.49 5.33 25.50
N PRO A 154 13.16 5.32 25.24
CA PRO A 154 12.31 4.25 25.75
C PRO A 154 12.71 2.88 25.21
N GLN A 155 13.15 2.80 23.95
CA GLN A 155 13.65 1.55 23.37
C GLN A 155 14.85 1.01 24.16
N ALA A 156 15.86 1.85 24.47
CA ALA A 156 17.03 1.43 25.25
C ALA A 156 16.67 0.88 26.64
N ILE A 157 15.65 1.48 27.28
CA ILE A 157 15.12 0.96 28.55
C ILE A 157 14.49 -0.42 28.34
N LEU A 158 13.62 -0.58 27.33
CA LEU A 158 13.01 -1.88 27.04
C LEU A 158 14.05 -2.95 26.74
N CYS A 159 15.09 -2.63 25.96
CA CYS A 159 16.17 -3.57 25.67
C CYS A 159 16.87 -4.04 26.94
N THR A 160 17.14 -3.12 27.88
CA THR A 160 17.76 -3.45 29.17
C THR A 160 16.86 -4.35 30.01
N GLU A 161 15.59 -3.97 30.17
CA GLU A 161 14.62 -4.72 31.00
C GLU A 161 14.21 -6.07 30.40
N GLN A 162 14.30 -6.21 29.08
CA GLN A 162 13.98 -7.44 28.35
C GLN A 162 15.21 -8.29 28.04
N GLU A 163 16.39 -7.88 28.52
CA GLU A 163 17.69 -8.54 28.28
C GLU A 163 17.99 -8.75 26.78
N VAL A 164 17.56 -7.80 25.94
CA VAL A 164 17.79 -7.78 24.49
C VAL A 164 18.94 -6.84 24.15
N THR A 165 19.79 -7.27 23.22
CA THR A 165 20.87 -6.41 22.71
C THR A 165 20.33 -5.46 21.64
N CYS A 166 20.36 -4.16 21.92
CA CYS A 166 20.02 -3.12 20.95
C CYS A 166 21.27 -2.40 20.48
N GLY A 167 21.38 -2.24 19.16
CA GLY A 167 22.49 -1.59 18.48
C GLY A 167 22.17 -0.16 18.08
N THR A 168 22.92 0.33 17.08
CA THR A 168 22.63 1.62 16.46
C THR A 168 21.51 1.45 15.43
N PRO A 169 20.42 2.23 15.49
CA PRO A 169 19.36 2.16 14.49
C PRO A 169 19.85 2.53 13.11
N ALA A 170 19.42 1.78 12.10
CA ALA A 170 19.55 2.16 10.69
C ALA A 170 18.19 2.04 10.01
N VAL A 171 17.83 3.07 9.23
CA VAL A 171 16.57 3.15 8.47
C VAL A 171 16.88 3.25 6.98
N ALA A 172 16.24 2.42 6.18
CA ALA A 172 16.33 2.48 4.73
C ALA A 172 14.96 2.24 4.10
N ASP A 173 14.75 2.74 2.88
CA ASP A 173 13.55 2.43 2.12
C ASP A 173 13.41 0.91 1.94
N ALA A 174 12.18 0.44 2.03
CA ALA A 174 11.85 -0.97 1.87
C ALA A 174 10.66 -1.14 0.95
N LEU A 175 10.56 -2.34 0.40
CA LEU A 175 9.36 -2.75 -0.33
C LEU A 175 8.16 -2.71 0.61
N ILE A 176 7.02 -2.32 0.05
CA ILE A 176 5.76 -2.39 0.80
C ILE A 176 5.41 -3.86 1.02
N PRO A 177 5.20 -4.30 2.27
CA PRO A 177 4.97 -5.70 2.58
C PRO A 177 3.67 -6.20 1.94
N PRO A 178 3.55 -7.51 1.66
CA PRO A 178 2.36 -8.08 1.04
C PRO A 178 1.09 -7.83 1.85
N GLY A 179 0.03 -7.38 1.17
CA GLY A 179 -1.34 -7.45 1.64
C GLY A 179 -2.00 -8.77 1.24
N GLN A 180 -3.18 -9.05 1.77
CA GLN A 180 -3.99 -10.20 1.36
C GLN A 180 -5.10 -9.77 0.39
N PRO A 181 -5.36 -10.53 -0.70
CA PRO A 181 -4.62 -11.73 -1.13
C PRO A 181 -3.25 -11.40 -1.72
N GLN A 182 -2.22 -12.19 -1.38
CA GLN A 182 -0.87 -11.99 -1.92
C GLN A 182 -0.86 -12.05 -3.46
N GLY A 183 -0.08 -11.16 -4.09
CA GLY A 183 -0.02 -11.06 -5.55
C GLY A 183 -0.85 -9.94 -6.15
N TRP A 184 -1.83 -9.42 -5.41
CA TRP A 184 -2.83 -8.49 -5.92
C TRP A 184 -2.67 -7.11 -5.32
N LEU A 185 -3.15 -6.09 -6.03
CA LEU A 185 -3.46 -4.84 -5.38
C LEU A 185 -4.49 -5.05 -4.29
N ILE A 186 -4.39 -4.27 -3.23
CA ILE A 186 -5.44 -4.13 -2.22
C ILE A 186 -6.06 -2.73 -2.32
N PRO A 187 -7.27 -2.49 -1.76
CA PRO A 187 -7.87 -1.15 -1.77
C PRO A 187 -6.93 -0.05 -1.26
N ALA A 188 -6.10 -0.35 -0.25
CA ALA A 188 -5.12 0.57 0.31
C ALA A 188 -3.90 0.83 -0.60
N ASP A 189 -3.81 0.22 -1.79
CA ASP A 189 -2.81 0.56 -2.81
C ASP A 189 -3.31 1.63 -3.78
N LEU A 190 -4.63 1.83 -3.87
CA LEU A 190 -5.26 2.62 -4.91
C LEU A 190 -5.49 4.06 -4.47
N PRO A 191 -5.00 5.07 -5.20
CA PRO A 191 -5.26 6.45 -4.88
C PRO A 191 -6.72 6.82 -5.17
N ARG A 192 -7.25 7.76 -4.40
CA ARG A 192 -8.52 8.42 -4.73
C ARG A 192 -8.36 9.31 -5.96
N ILE A 193 -9.45 9.42 -6.72
CA ILE A 193 -9.55 10.35 -7.85
C ILE A 193 -10.07 11.71 -7.37
N THR A 194 -11.12 11.71 -6.54
CA THR A 194 -11.65 12.91 -5.89
C THR A 194 -11.10 13.03 -4.47
N ALA A 195 -10.51 14.18 -4.13
CA ALA A 195 -10.08 14.45 -2.76
C ALA A 195 -11.25 14.34 -1.77
N GLY A 196 -11.08 13.56 -0.70
CA GLY A 196 -12.10 13.41 0.34
C GLY A 196 -13.31 12.54 -0.01
N ALA A 197 -13.36 11.92 -1.20
CA ALA A 197 -14.47 11.06 -1.61
C ALA A 197 -13.97 9.78 -2.28
N GLY A 198 -14.82 8.75 -2.26
CA GLY A 198 -14.49 7.48 -2.89
C GLY A 198 -13.95 6.44 -1.92
N ARG A 199 -14.45 5.22 -2.04
CA ARG A 199 -14.05 4.07 -1.25
C ARG A 199 -13.83 2.90 -2.19
N TRP A 200 -12.56 2.50 -2.33
CA TRP A 200 -12.18 1.35 -3.12
C TRP A 200 -12.68 0.06 -2.47
N THR A 201 -13.17 -0.84 -3.31
CA THR A 201 -13.54 -2.20 -2.98
C THR A 201 -12.90 -3.13 -3.99
N MET A 202 -12.69 -4.39 -3.62
CA MET A 202 -12.07 -5.41 -4.46
C MET A 202 -12.95 -6.66 -4.43
N SER A 203 -13.15 -7.31 -5.57
CA SER A 203 -13.71 -8.66 -5.62
C SER A 203 -12.63 -9.71 -5.34
N ASP A 204 -13.00 -10.86 -4.78
CA ASP A 204 -12.08 -11.98 -4.68
C ASP A 204 -11.53 -12.38 -6.07
N PRO A 205 -10.23 -12.74 -6.17
CA PRO A 205 -9.65 -13.22 -7.42
C PRO A 205 -10.40 -14.44 -7.97
N ALA A 206 -10.94 -14.31 -9.17
CA ALA A 206 -11.69 -15.36 -9.87
C ALA A 206 -11.10 -15.62 -11.27
N GLY A 207 -11.68 -16.53 -12.04
CA GLY A 207 -11.26 -16.74 -13.43
C GLY A 207 -11.47 -15.49 -14.30
N VAL A 208 -10.57 -15.25 -15.25
CA VAL A 208 -10.69 -14.09 -16.17
C VAL A 208 -11.98 -14.20 -16.99
N THR A 209 -12.80 -13.15 -16.92
CA THR A 209 -14.04 -13.01 -17.71
C THR A 209 -14.03 -11.77 -18.59
N SER A 210 -13.07 -10.86 -18.38
CA SER A 210 -12.92 -9.66 -19.18
C SER A 210 -12.73 -10.01 -20.66
N ARG A 211 -13.48 -9.30 -21.51
CA ARG A 211 -13.33 -9.36 -22.97
C ARG A 211 -12.29 -8.36 -23.49
N GLY A 212 -11.64 -7.63 -22.59
CA GLY A 212 -10.80 -6.49 -22.95
C GLY A 212 -11.62 -5.33 -23.50
N MET A 213 -10.94 -4.36 -24.10
CA MET A 213 -11.57 -3.23 -24.78
C MET A 213 -11.48 -3.29 -26.30
N GLY A 214 -10.80 -4.30 -26.84
CA GLY A 214 -10.74 -4.61 -28.27
C GLY A 214 -9.39 -4.27 -28.92
N CYS A 215 -8.48 -3.60 -28.21
CA CYS A 215 -7.12 -3.33 -28.70
C CYS A 215 -6.12 -4.46 -28.42
N GLU A 216 -6.46 -5.41 -27.56
CA GLU A 216 -5.55 -6.48 -27.12
C GLU A 216 -5.21 -7.45 -28.27
N ASN A 217 -6.05 -7.52 -29.31
CA ASN A 217 -5.89 -8.42 -30.46
C ASN A 217 -5.66 -9.89 -30.06
N MET A 218 -6.26 -10.29 -28.94
CA MET A 218 -6.24 -11.64 -28.39
C MET A 218 -7.46 -11.86 -27.52
N ASN A 219 -7.84 -13.13 -27.32
CA ASN A 219 -8.88 -13.46 -26.36
C ASN A 219 -8.24 -13.72 -25.00
N LEU A 220 -8.34 -12.77 -24.07
CA LEU A 220 -7.71 -12.84 -22.74
C LEU A 220 -8.11 -14.10 -21.95
N THR A 221 -9.30 -14.66 -22.17
CA THR A 221 -9.75 -15.87 -21.46
C THR A 221 -9.14 -17.16 -21.99
N SER A 222 -8.61 -17.16 -23.21
CA SER A 222 -8.18 -18.39 -23.91
C SER A 222 -6.85 -18.27 -24.66
N GLU A 223 -6.19 -17.11 -24.63
CA GLU A 223 -4.93 -16.87 -25.31
C GLU A 223 -3.88 -17.90 -24.85
N PRO A 224 -3.20 -18.63 -25.75
CA PRO A 224 -2.18 -19.62 -25.38
C PRO A 224 -1.02 -19.04 -24.56
N GLY A 225 -0.38 -19.90 -23.76
CA GLY A 225 0.82 -19.54 -22.98
C GLY A 225 0.61 -19.58 -21.45
N PRO A 226 -0.33 -18.80 -20.88
CA PRO A 226 -0.55 -18.81 -19.44
C PRO A 226 -1.00 -20.17 -18.92
N THR A 227 -0.38 -20.62 -17.83
CA THR A 227 -0.74 -21.81 -17.06
C THR A 227 -1.86 -21.53 -16.06
N ALA A 228 -2.01 -20.28 -15.63
CA ALA A 228 -3.13 -19.79 -14.82
C ALA A 228 -3.57 -18.39 -15.27
N ARG A 229 -4.85 -18.09 -15.07
CA ARG A 229 -5.51 -16.82 -15.41
C ARG A 229 -6.47 -16.45 -14.30
N GLN A 230 -6.25 -15.31 -13.66
CA GLN A 230 -7.16 -14.80 -12.65
C GLN A 230 -7.46 -13.31 -12.90
N GLN A 231 -8.59 -12.85 -12.39
CA GLN A 231 -9.04 -11.47 -12.45
C GLN A 231 -9.61 -11.04 -11.10
N ALA A 232 -9.32 -9.82 -10.70
CA ALA A 232 -10.02 -9.10 -9.64
C ALA A 232 -10.52 -7.75 -10.19
N THR A 233 -11.69 -7.34 -9.74
CA THR A 233 -12.29 -6.07 -10.13
C THR A 233 -12.31 -5.12 -8.93
N TYR A 234 -11.89 -3.88 -9.17
CA TYR A 234 -11.87 -2.80 -8.21
C TYR A 234 -12.90 -1.76 -8.59
N LEU A 235 -13.80 -1.46 -7.65
CA LEU A 235 -14.86 -0.48 -7.83
C LEU A 235 -14.74 0.59 -6.76
N ILE A 236 -15.01 1.83 -7.17
CA ILE A 236 -15.12 2.94 -6.24
C ILE A 236 -16.60 3.17 -5.88
N THR A 237 -16.88 3.23 -4.59
CA THR A 237 -18.18 3.60 -4.02
C THR A 237 -18.05 4.93 -3.30
N GLU A 238 -19.14 5.57 -2.89
CA GLU A 238 -19.08 6.81 -2.07
C GLU A 238 -18.31 7.98 -2.73
N ASP A 239 -18.27 8.02 -4.07
CA ASP A 239 -17.81 9.19 -4.83
C ASP A 239 -18.94 9.66 -5.76
N PRO A 240 -19.58 10.81 -5.49
CA PRO A 240 -20.67 11.31 -6.31
C PRO A 240 -20.22 11.77 -7.72
N LYS A 241 -18.91 11.92 -7.95
CA LYS A 241 -18.33 12.26 -9.26
C LYS A 241 -17.94 11.03 -10.07
N ALA A 242 -17.88 9.85 -9.44
CA ALA A 242 -17.53 8.62 -10.16
C ALA A 242 -18.60 8.27 -11.19
N PRO A 243 -18.23 8.15 -12.49
CA PRO A 243 -19.14 7.63 -13.50
C PRO A 243 -19.55 6.18 -13.16
N GLY A 244 -20.78 5.78 -13.48
CA GLY A 244 -21.25 4.41 -13.20
C GLY A 244 -20.47 3.30 -13.93
N ALA A 245 -19.72 3.65 -15.00
CA ALA A 245 -18.84 2.74 -15.72
C ALA A 245 -17.39 2.75 -15.22
N PHE A 246 -17.04 3.61 -14.25
CA PHE A 246 -15.68 3.66 -13.71
C PHE A 246 -15.39 2.40 -12.88
N GLY A 247 -14.26 1.79 -13.17
CA GLY A 247 -13.79 0.59 -12.51
C GLY A 247 -12.49 0.12 -13.13
N MET A 248 -11.78 -0.73 -12.40
CA MET A 248 -10.50 -1.27 -12.81
C MET A 248 -10.55 -2.79 -12.74
N ASP A 249 -10.23 -3.47 -13.82
CA ASP A 249 -9.95 -4.91 -13.81
C ASP A 249 -8.44 -5.11 -13.77
N GLU A 250 -7.95 -5.89 -12.81
CA GLU A 250 -6.60 -6.42 -12.80
C GLU A 250 -6.66 -7.90 -13.20
N MET A 251 -5.90 -8.28 -14.21
CA MET A 251 -5.80 -9.65 -14.68
C MET A 251 -4.36 -10.13 -14.51
N ILE A 252 -4.17 -11.25 -13.81
CA ILE A 252 -2.86 -11.87 -13.62
C ILE A 252 -2.79 -13.15 -14.47
N PHE A 253 -1.76 -13.19 -15.31
CA PHE A 253 -1.40 -14.32 -16.16
C PHE A 253 -0.10 -14.93 -15.63
N THR A 254 -0.15 -16.17 -15.19
CA THR A 254 1.04 -16.92 -14.73
C THR A 254 1.54 -17.82 -15.85
N PHE A 255 2.85 -17.87 -16.06
CA PHE A 255 3.51 -18.65 -17.12
C PHE A 255 4.44 -19.72 -16.53
N ALA A 256 4.84 -20.67 -17.39
CA ALA A 256 5.80 -21.69 -17.00
C ALA A 256 7.19 -21.12 -16.66
N ASP A 257 7.59 -20.05 -17.35
CA ASP A 257 8.88 -19.39 -17.18
C ASP A 257 8.83 -17.91 -17.60
N ASN A 258 9.93 -17.20 -17.36
CA ASN A 258 10.06 -15.78 -17.68
C ASN A 258 10.02 -15.50 -19.19
N ALA A 259 10.50 -16.41 -20.04
CA ALA A 259 10.57 -16.20 -21.48
C ALA A 259 9.16 -16.25 -22.10
N ALA A 260 8.30 -17.15 -21.62
CA ALA A 260 6.90 -17.19 -22.01
C ALA A 260 6.14 -15.93 -21.54
N ALA A 261 6.44 -15.43 -20.33
CA ALA A 261 5.88 -14.17 -19.84
C ALA A 261 6.34 -12.96 -20.67
N ASP A 262 7.61 -12.93 -21.09
CA ASP A 262 8.15 -11.90 -21.99
C ASP A 262 7.42 -11.90 -23.34
N ALA A 263 7.32 -13.07 -23.98
CA ALA A 263 6.64 -13.20 -25.26
C ALA A 263 5.17 -12.74 -25.20
N PHE A 264 4.46 -13.05 -24.11
CA PHE A 264 3.09 -12.57 -23.91
C PHE A 264 3.03 -11.06 -23.68
N THR A 265 3.94 -10.50 -22.87
CA THR A 265 4.04 -9.06 -22.62
C THR A 265 4.30 -8.28 -23.90
N ASP A 266 5.26 -8.74 -24.71
CA ASP A 266 5.60 -8.15 -26.00
C ASP A 266 4.42 -8.20 -26.96
N LYS A 267 3.73 -9.35 -27.04
CA LYS A 267 2.54 -9.52 -27.86
C LYS A 267 1.43 -8.54 -27.45
N LEU A 268 1.09 -8.50 -26.17
CA LEU A 268 0.01 -7.66 -25.65
C LEU A 268 0.31 -6.17 -25.81
N THR A 269 1.52 -5.74 -25.43
CA THR A 269 1.89 -4.32 -25.50
C THR A 269 2.05 -3.84 -26.93
N SER A 270 2.58 -4.68 -27.84
CA SER A 270 2.63 -4.37 -29.28
C SER A 270 1.24 -4.28 -29.89
N ALA A 271 0.33 -5.18 -29.50
CA ALA A 271 -1.05 -5.14 -29.94
C ALA A 271 -1.74 -3.84 -29.51
N ILE A 272 -1.62 -3.45 -28.24
CA ILE A 272 -2.17 -2.20 -27.72
C ILE A 272 -1.58 -0.98 -28.45
N ALA A 273 -0.25 -0.89 -28.54
CA ALA A 273 0.45 0.25 -29.14
C ALA A 273 0.05 0.50 -30.61
N SER A 274 -0.13 -0.58 -31.38
CA SER A 274 -0.54 -0.51 -32.80
C SER A 274 -2.05 -0.60 -33.02
N CYS A 275 -2.86 -0.48 -31.95
CA CYS A 275 -4.32 -0.61 -32.08
C CYS A 275 -4.92 0.43 -33.03
N LYS A 276 -4.45 1.68 -32.95
CA LYS A 276 -4.86 2.77 -33.86
C LYS A 276 -4.62 2.45 -35.35
N ASP A 277 -3.71 1.55 -35.67
CA ASP A 277 -3.38 1.15 -37.05
C ASP A 277 -4.34 0.07 -37.56
N ARG A 278 -5.05 -0.62 -36.64
CA ARG A 278 -5.98 -1.72 -36.95
C ARG A 278 -7.45 -1.35 -36.73
N VAL A 279 -7.71 -0.38 -35.85
CA VAL A 279 -9.04 0.05 -35.43
C VAL A 279 -9.18 1.56 -35.65
N ASN A 280 -9.99 1.93 -36.64
CA ASN A 280 -10.14 3.34 -37.07
C ASN A 280 -10.65 4.30 -35.98
N THR A 281 -11.34 3.78 -34.95
CA THR A 281 -11.88 4.58 -33.84
C THR A 281 -10.93 4.65 -32.64
N ALA A 282 -9.77 3.97 -32.70
CA ALA A 282 -8.83 3.90 -31.60
C ALA A 282 -7.82 5.05 -31.66
N SER A 283 -7.61 5.72 -30.52
CA SER A 283 -6.46 6.58 -30.26
C SER A 283 -5.62 5.97 -29.15
N VAL A 284 -4.31 5.90 -29.34
CA VAL A 284 -3.39 5.31 -28.36
C VAL A 284 -2.29 6.33 -28.04
N GLN A 285 -2.10 6.62 -26.77
CA GLN A 285 -0.98 7.37 -26.23
C GLN A 285 -0.27 6.48 -25.21
N GLU A 286 1.01 6.22 -25.43
CA GLU A 286 1.85 5.56 -24.45
C GLU A 286 2.52 6.61 -23.56
N LEU A 287 2.53 6.36 -22.25
CA LEU A 287 3.23 7.17 -21.25
C LEU A 287 4.63 6.60 -20.99
N ALA A 288 5.43 7.30 -20.18
CA ALA A 288 6.76 6.83 -19.82
C ALA A 288 6.67 5.44 -19.14
N PRO A 289 7.47 4.45 -19.58
CA PRO A 289 7.54 3.15 -18.92
C PRO A 289 8.18 3.30 -17.54
N VAL A 290 7.89 2.36 -16.65
CA VAL A 290 8.43 2.33 -15.30
C VAL A 290 9.13 1.00 -15.04
N THR A 291 10.27 1.04 -14.36
CA THR A 291 11.02 -0.14 -13.91
C THR A 291 11.45 0.03 -12.47
N SER A 292 11.56 -1.08 -11.74
CA SER A 292 12.03 -1.10 -10.35
C SER A 292 12.44 -2.54 -9.97
N THR A 293 12.65 -2.78 -8.68
CA THR A 293 12.92 -4.09 -8.10
C THR A 293 11.76 -4.48 -7.17
N GLY A 294 11.23 -5.69 -7.37
CA GLY A 294 10.21 -6.32 -6.55
C GLY A 294 10.79 -7.22 -5.47
N ALA A 295 9.92 -8.06 -4.88
CA ALA A 295 10.34 -9.02 -3.84
C ALA A 295 11.38 -10.01 -4.37
N ASN A 296 12.30 -10.43 -3.50
CA ASN A 296 13.40 -11.34 -3.82
C ASN A 296 14.27 -10.88 -5.01
N ASP A 297 14.47 -9.56 -5.13
CA ASP A 297 15.25 -8.91 -6.19
C ASP A 297 14.74 -9.16 -7.62
N VAL A 298 13.47 -9.57 -7.77
CA VAL A 298 12.85 -9.75 -9.08
C VAL A 298 12.72 -8.40 -9.78
N GLY A 299 13.31 -8.25 -10.95
CA GLY A 299 13.09 -7.06 -11.79
C GLY A 299 11.62 -6.92 -12.17
N ILE A 300 11.06 -5.72 -11.95
CA ILE A 300 9.69 -5.38 -12.30
C ILE A 300 9.64 -4.27 -13.33
N SER A 301 8.66 -4.33 -14.23
CA SER A 301 8.48 -3.33 -15.29
C SER A 301 7.00 -3.12 -15.62
N SER A 302 6.67 -1.95 -16.16
CA SER A 302 5.34 -1.59 -16.63
C SER A 302 5.38 -0.70 -17.87
N ARG A 303 4.49 -0.97 -18.83
CA ARG A 303 4.12 -0.06 -19.92
C ARG A 303 2.72 0.48 -19.69
N ILE A 304 2.55 1.78 -19.88
CA ILE A 304 1.35 2.51 -19.45
C ILE A 304 0.74 3.19 -20.68
N PHE A 305 -0.59 3.06 -20.86
CA PHE A 305 -1.28 3.60 -22.02
C PHE A 305 -2.55 4.34 -21.63
N ASN A 306 -2.80 5.49 -22.26
CA ASN A 306 -4.12 6.08 -22.40
C ASN A 306 -4.67 5.67 -23.76
N VAL A 307 -5.84 5.02 -23.77
CA VAL A 307 -6.49 4.58 -25.01
C VAL A 307 -7.92 5.12 -25.05
N SER A 308 -8.42 5.47 -26.22
CA SER A 308 -9.84 5.72 -26.43
C SER A 308 -10.29 4.92 -27.62
N GLN A 309 -11.35 4.13 -27.50
CA GLN A 309 -11.89 3.29 -28.56
C GLN A 309 -13.41 3.25 -28.48
N ALA A 310 -14.07 3.24 -29.64
CA ALA A 310 -15.51 3.03 -29.69
C ALA A 310 -15.86 1.57 -29.38
N THR A 311 -16.57 1.35 -28.27
CA THR A 311 -17.20 0.06 -27.90
C THR A 311 -18.71 0.04 -28.23
N GLY A 312 -19.19 1.10 -28.89
CA GLY A 312 -20.56 1.36 -29.35
C GLY A 312 -20.57 2.65 -30.18
N ASP A 313 -21.58 3.51 -30.03
CA ASP A 313 -21.69 4.75 -30.80
C ASP A 313 -20.72 5.86 -30.36
N LYS A 314 -20.11 5.73 -29.17
CA LYS A 314 -19.21 6.73 -28.60
C LYS A 314 -17.87 6.10 -28.20
N PRO A 315 -16.75 6.83 -28.38
CA PRO A 315 -15.46 6.42 -27.82
C PRO A 315 -15.53 6.37 -26.29
N VAL A 316 -14.98 5.31 -25.72
CA VAL A 316 -14.78 5.14 -24.28
C VAL A 316 -13.29 5.27 -24.00
N PRO A 317 -12.86 6.15 -23.07
CA PRO A 317 -11.48 6.24 -22.66
C PRO A 317 -11.12 5.19 -21.60
N PHE A 318 -9.90 4.66 -21.72
CA PHE A 318 -9.30 3.64 -20.87
C PHE A 318 -7.89 4.06 -20.45
N GLN A 319 -7.50 3.66 -19.25
CA GLN A 319 -6.11 3.72 -18.78
C GLN A 319 -5.62 2.30 -18.51
N LEU A 320 -4.49 1.94 -19.13
CA LEU A 320 -3.96 0.60 -19.14
C LEU A 320 -2.59 0.56 -18.51
N ILE A 321 -2.31 -0.51 -17.77
CA ILE A 321 -0.97 -0.83 -17.29
C ILE A 321 -0.71 -2.30 -17.60
N VAL A 322 0.32 -2.58 -18.39
CA VAL A 322 0.82 -3.94 -18.62
C VAL A 322 2.14 -4.08 -17.89
N SER A 323 2.15 -4.94 -16.86
CA SER A 323 3.28 -5.11 -15.96
C SER A 323 3.84 -6.52 -15.99
N LYS A 324 5.14 -6.66 -15.69
CA LYS A 324 5.82 -7.94 -15.56
C LYS A 324 6.51 -8.06 -14.21
N ALA A 325 6.41 -9.24 -13.60
CA ALA A 325 7.18 -9.65 -12.43
C ALA A 325 7.52 -11.15 -12.55
N GLY A 326 8.78 -11.48 -12.89
CA GLY A 326 9.20 -12.86 -13.11
C GLY A 326 8.39 -13.55 -14.22
N ASN A 327 7.72 -14.66 -13.89
CA ASN A 327 6.86 -15.43 -14.78
C ASN A 327 5.39 -14.98 -14.74
N ARG A 328 5.09 -13.81 -14.17
CA ARG A 328 3.73 -13.24 -14.11
C ARG A 328 3.64 -11.97 -14.95
N VAL A 329 2.57 -11.87 -15.72
CA VAL A 329 2.18 -10.67 -16.44
C VAL A 329 0.86 -10.17 -15.86
N VAL A 330 0.81 -8.90 -15.49
CA VAL A 330 -0.41 -8.26 -15.00
C VAL A 330 -0.92 -7.29 -16.04
N TYR A 331 -2.19 -7.38 -16.40
CA TYR A 331 -2.87 -6.42 -17.26
C TYR A 331 -3.97 -5.73 -16.46
N THR A 332 -3.80 -4.43 -16.27
CA THR A 332 -4.78 -3.57 -15.62
C THR A 332 -5.51 -2.75 -16.66
N LEU A 333 -6.84 -2.82 -16.66
CA LEU A 333 -7.74 -2.11 -17.57
C LEU A 333 -8.68 -1.24 -16.72
N THR A 334 -8.50 0.08 -16.78
CA THR A 334 -9.38 1.03 -16.09
C THR A 334 -10.28 1.73 -17.10
N THR A 335 -11.60 1.63 -16.92
CA THR A 335 -12.56 2.45 -17.68
C THR A 335 -12.70 3.81 -17.00
N VAL A 336 -12.52 4.90 -17.74
CA VAL A 336 -12.46 6.25 -17.16
C VAL A 336 -13.41 7.23 -17.88
N SER A 337 -13.41 8.48 -17.43
CA SER A 337 -13.97 9.61 -18.18
C SER A 337 -12.95 10.75 -18.28
N ALA A 338 -13.24 11.80 -19.05
CA ALA A 338 -12.35 12.94 -19.19
C ALA A 338 -12.04 13.62 -17.84
N ASP A 339 -13.05 13.71 -16.97
CA ASP A 339 -13.01 14.44 -15.69
C ASP A 339 -12.80 13.50 -14.48
N TYR A 340 -12.74 12.20 -14.71
CA TYR A 340 -12.59 11.19 -13.66
C TYR A 340 -11.68 10.06 -14.13
N LYS A 341 -10.38 10.20 -13.85
CA LYS A 341 -9.29 9.31 -14.26
C LYS A 341 -8.08 9.47 -13.34
N PHE A 342 -7.19 8.50 -13.32
CA PHE A 342 -5.89 8.66 -12.66
C PHE A 342 -5.05 9.70 -13.40
N THR A 343 -4.28 10.48 -12.64
CA THR A 343 -3.22 11.33 -13.20
C THR A 343 -2.04 10.48 -13.70
N ASP A 344 -1.21 11.04 -14.58
CA ASP A 344 -0.01 10.34 -15.07
C ASP A 344 0.94 9.95 -13.93
N ALA A 345 1.02 10.77 -12.86
CA ALA A 345 1.80 10.45 -11.67
C ALA A 345 1.22 9.25 -10.89
N GLN A 346 -0.10 9.22 -10.69
CA GLN A 346 -0.77 8.08 -10.07
C GLN A 346 -0.64 6.80 -10.90
N LEU A 347 -0.70 6.90 -12.23
CA LEU A 347 -0.44 5.76 -13.11
C LEU A 347 1.01 5.25 -13.00
N ALA A 348 2.00 6.14 -12.88
CA ALA A 348 3.38 5.75 -12.65
C ALA A 348 3.58 5.06 -11.29
N GLU A 349 2.93 5.57 -10.23
CA GLU A 349 2.93 4.91 -8.91
C GLU A 349 2.31 3.52 -8.97
N LEU A 350 1.14 3.38 -9.62
CA LEU A 350 0.49 2.09 -9.84
C LEU A 350 1.34 1.16 -10.72
N GLY A 351 2.04 1.71 -11.71
CA GLY A 351 2.99 0.99 -12.56
C GLY A 351 4.15 0.37 -11.78
N ILE A 352 4.49 0.86 -10.59
CA ILE A 352 5.43 0.20 -9.68
C ILE A 352 4.69 -0.77 -8.77
N ARG A 353 3.56 -0.33 -8.20
CA ARG A 353 2.83 -1.10 -7.18
C ARG A 353 2.27 -2.43 -7.71
N ILE A 354 1.69 -2.44 -8.91
CA ILE A 354 1.09 -3.62 -9.52
C ILE A 354 2.09 -4.79 -9.63
N PRO A 355 3.23 -4.65 -10.34
CA PRO A 355 4.17 -5.76 -10.43
C PRO A 355 4.92 -6.01 -9.11
N LEU A 356 5.05 -5.02 -8.23
CA LEU A 356 5.54 -5.26 -6.87
C LEU A 356 4.64 -6.27 -6.15
N ARG A 357 3.31 -6.07 -6.16
CA ARG A 357 2.37 -7.04 -5.57
C ARG A 357 2.49 -8.41 -6.23
N ALA A 358 2.50 -8.47 -7.56
CA ALA A 358 2.63 -9.73 -8.29
C ALA A 358 3.93 -10.49 -7.98
N SER A 359 5.03 -9.79 -7.65
CA SER A 359 6.29 -10.40 -7.24
C SER A 359 6.25 -11.04 -5.84
N GLN A 360 5.23 -10.72 -5.03
CA GLN A 360 5.07 -11.20 -3.65
C GLN A 360 4.23 -12.47 -3.52
N ALA A 361 3.75 -13.03 -4.64
CA ALA A 361 2.92 -14.24 -4.70
C ALA A 361 3.68 -15.52 -5.00
#